data_AF-X1MYD0-F1
#
_entry.id   AF-X1MYD0-F1
#
_cell.length_a   1.000
_cell.length_b   1.000
_cell.length_c   1.000
_cell.angle_alpha   90.00
_cell.angle_beta   90.00
_cell.angle_gamma   90.00
#
_symmetry.space_group_name_H-M   'P 1'
#
loop_
_entity.id
_entity.type
_entity.pdbx_description
1 polymer ?
#
loop_
_entity_poly.entity_id
_entity_poly.type
_entity_poly.pdbx_seq_one_letter_code
_entity_poly.pdbx_strand_id
1 'polypeptide(L)'
;MEIGSSFLSTNAHPNLVESVTLEEKTIHDPVHGSMRLSGIVLDLVDTPEVQRLRGILQLGLANLAFPGANHSRFEHVLGVAYLAKRIGDELRLSGDELNLLLAAAMLHDIGHAPYSHTLEYLMTEYAGKNHVEITGDIVRGKLGVCPREELERLRELKVPSVPEVLERHGIDSKEVALLLLGRNRKPYLGQLIHSDIDV
;
A
#
# COMPACT_ATOMS: atom_id res chain seq x y z
N MET A 1 -20.07 50.87 8.89
CA MET A 1 -21.03 50.32 9.87
C MET A 1 -20.37 49.07 10.42
N GLU A 2 -19.58 49.26 11.47
CA GLU A 2 -19.01 48.19 12.29
C GLU A 2 -20.13 47.53 13.10
N ILE A 3 -20.03 46.21 13.28
CA ILE A 3 -20.36 45.40 14.45
C ILE A 3 -19.89 43.98 14.11
N GLY A 4 -19.21 43.19 14.92
CA GLY A 4 -18.82 43.30 16.31
C GLY A 4 -18.27 41.92 16.69
N SER A 5 -17.17 41.92 17.41
CA SER A 5 -16.50 40.76 17.97
C SER A 5 -17.37 40.01 18.99
N SER A 6 -17.13 38.70 19.12
CA SER A 6 -17.21 38.06 20.43
C SER A 6 -16.21 36.91 20.50
N PHE A 7 -15.05 37.24 21.09
CA PHE A 7 -14.22 36.28 21.81
C PHE A 7 -14.97 35.91 23.09
N LEU A 8 -15.16 34.63 23.34
CA LEU A 8 -15.32 34.11 24.69
C LEU A 8 -14.09 33.27 25.01
N SER A 9 -13.16 33.92 25.69
CA SER A 9 -12.13 33.28 26.49
C SER A 9 -12.79 32.79 27.78
N THR A 10 -12.79 31.48 27.98
CA THR A 10 -13.00 30.88 29.31
C THR A 10 -11.93 29.81 29.50
N ASN A 11 -11.13 30.00 30.54
CA ASN A 11 -9.98 29.21 30.95
C ASN A 11 -10.23 27.69 30.94
N ALA A 12 -9.37 26.94 30.25
CA ALA A 12 -9.18 25.51 30.48
C ALA A 12 -7.71 25.11 30.24
N HIS A 13 -7.05 24.71 31.33
CA HIS A 13 -5.84 23.89 31.53
C HIS A 13 -4.63 23.92 30.56
N PRO A 14 -3.39 23.99 31.09
CA PRO A 14 -2.18 23.80 30.30
C PRO A 14 -1.96 22.30 30.09
N ASN A 15 -2.30 21.79 28.91
CA ASN A 15 -1.73 20.58 28.30
C ASN A 15 -2.29 20.48 26.87
N LEU A 16 -1.89 21.42 26.02
CA LEU A 16 -1.95 21.22 24.57
C LEU A 16 -0.83 20.24 24.24
N VAL A 17 -1.16 18.95 24.30
CA VAL A 17 -0.45 17.96 23.50
C VAL A 17 -0.53 18.49 22.07
N GLU A 18 0.61 18.79 21.44
CA GLU A 18 0.65 19.11 20.02
C GLU A 18 -0.13 18.02 19.29
N SER A 19 -1.31 18.34 18.78
CA SER A 19 -2.03 17.45 17.89
C SER A 19 -1.20 17.42 16.61
N VAL A 20 -0.33 16.42 16.48
CA VAL A 20 0.27 16.07 15.19
C VAL A 20 -0.91 15.83 14.27
N THR A 21 -1.18 16.78 13.37
CA THR A 21 -2.19 16.60 12.34
C THR A 21 -1.65 15.52 11.42
N LEU A 22 -2.13 14.29 11.60
CA LEU A 22 -1.87 13.22 10.66
C LEU A 22 -2.38 13.68 9.30
N GLU A 23 -1.50 13.72 8.32
CA GLU A 23 -1.88 14.06 6.95
C GLU A 23 -2.86 13.00 6.46
N GLU A 24 -4.05 13.44 6.06
CA GLU A 24 -5.09 12.56 5.54
C GLU A 24 -5.47 12.98 4.12
N LYS A 25 -5.66 11.99 3.25
CA LYS A 25 -6.10 12.20 1.86
C LYS A 25 -7.33 11.37 1.58
N THR A 26 -8.35 11.99 1.00
CA THR A 26 -9.54 11.27 0.55
C THR A 26 -9.40 10.88 -0.92
N ILE A 27 -9.60 9.60 -1.23
CA ILE A 27 -9.69 9.06 -2.59
C ILE A 27 -11.12 8.55 -2.80
N HIS A 28 -11.70 8.88 -3.95
CA HIS A 28 -13.01 8.36 -4.35
C HIS A 28 -12.82 7.15 -5.25
N ASP A 29 -13.38 6.03 -4.83
CA ASP A 29 -13.35 4.75 -5.51
C ASP A 29 -14.78 4.27 -5.80
N PRO A 30 -15.07 3.76 -7.01
CA PRO A 30 -16.43 3.32 -7.37
C PRO A 30 -16.93 2.10 -6.59
N VAL A 31 -16.04 1.31 -5.97
CA VAL A 31 -16.40 0.10 -5.20
C VAL A 31 -16.64 0.43 -3.72
N HIS A 32 -15.75 1.23 -3.12
CA HIS A 32 -15.74 1.51 -1.68
C HIS A 32 -16.25 2.92 -1.32
N GLY A 33 -16.53 3.78 -2.31
CA GLY A 33 -16.92 5.17 -2.09
C GLY A 33 -15.72 6.03 -1.68
N SER A 34 -15.86 6.83 -0.64
CA SER A 34 -14.79 7.72 -0.17
C SER A 34 -13.87 7.00 0.82
N MET A 35 -12.65 6.68 0.39
CA MET A 35 -11.60 6.09 1.22
C MET A 35 -10.71 7.20 1.80
N ARG A 36 -10.56 7.24 3.12
CA ARG A 36 -9.59 8.13 3.79
C ARG A 36 -8.29 7.37 4.02
N LEU A 37 -7.21 7.85 3.43
CA LEU A 37 -5.87 7.29 3.54
C LEU A 37 -5.03 8.18 4.45
N SER A 38 -4.24 7.54 5.31
CA SER A 38 -3.33 8.22 6.25
C SER A 38 -2.19 7.28 6.65
N GLY A 39 -1.18 7.84 7.32
CA GLY A 39 -0.03 7.10 7.80
C GLY A 39 0.69 6.32 6.70
N ILE A 40 1.07 5.08 7.00
CA ILE A 40 1.87 4.25 6.08
C ILE A 40 1.23 4.04 4.70
N VAL A 41 -0.10 3.98 4.62
CA VAL A 41 -0.79 3.79 3.34
C VAL A 41 -0.57 5.00 2.45
N LEU A 42 -0.69 6.22 2.99
CA LEU A 42 -0.47 7.45 2.24
C LEU A 42 0.99 7.56 1.77
N ASP A 43 1.95 7.23 2.63
CA ASP A 43 3.37 7.29 2.28
C ASP A 43 3.78 6.23 1.24
N LEU A 44 3.20 5.03 1.32
CA LEU A 44 3.47 3.96 0.34
C LEU A 44 2.86 4.27 -1.04
N VAL A 45 1.72 4.97 -1.09
CA VAL A 45 1.07 5.33 -2.36
C VAL A 45 2.00 6.11 -3.29
N ASP A 46 2.85 6.99 -2.75
CA ASP A 46 3.73 7.84 -3.55
C ASP A 46 5.07 7.17 -3.94
N THR A 47 5.29 5.92 -3.54
CA THR A 47 6.47 5.15 -3.94
C THR A 47 6.41 4.73 -5.42
N PRO A 48 7.54 4.71 -6.14
CA PRO A 48 7.56 4.26 -7.54
C PRO A 48 7.11 2.81 -7.69
N GLU A 49 7.39 1.95 -6.70
CA GLU A 49 6.99 0.55 -6.67
C GLU A 49 5.47 0.36 -6.61
N VAL A 50 4.73 1.26 -5.96
CA VAL A 50 3.26 1.24 -5.95
C VAL A 50 2.70 1.99 -7.15
N GLN A 51 3.27 3.14 -7.54
CA GLN A 51 2.79 3.93 -8.67
C GLN A 51 2.85 3.17 -10.00
N ARG A 52 3.82 2.25 -10.18
CA ARG A 52 3.87 1.39 -11.38
C ARG A 52 2.58 0.59 -11.61
N LEU A 53 1.85 0.26 -10.54
CA LEU A 53 0.64 -0.57 -10.62
C LEU A 53 -0.45 0.08 -11.48
N ARG A 54 -0.41 1.40 -11.67
CA ARG A 54 -1.31 2.13 -12.57
C ARG A 54 -1.23 1.66 -14.02
N GLY A 55 -0.06 1.15 -14.41
CA GLY A 55 0.17 0.61 -15.77
C GLY A 55 -0.17 -0.87 -15.93
N ILE A 56 -0.68 -1.53 -14.88
CA ILE A 56 -0.88 -2.99 -14.87
C ILE A 56 -2.37 -3.29 -14.69
N LEU A 57 -3.02 -3.77 -15.74
CA LEU A 57 -4.43 -4.17 -15.70
C LEU A 57 -4.63 -5.38 -14.78
N GLN A 58 -5.62 -5.29 -13.89
CA GLN A 58 -5.97 -6.36 -12.93
C GLN A 58 -6.23 -7.68 -13.66
N LEU A 59 -7.09 -7.63 -14.69
CA LEU A 59 -7.56 -8.81 -15.42
C LEU A 59 -6.81 -9.05 -16.74
N GLY A 60 -5.64 -8.44 -16.92
CA GLY A 60 -4.80 -8.62 -18.11
C GLY A 60 -5.54 -8.31 -19.41
N LEU A 61 -5.66 -9.30 -20.30
CA LEU A 61 -6.30 -9.15 -21.61
C LEU A 61 -7.83 -9.29 -21.59
N ALA A 62 -8.45 -9.47 -20.42
CA ALA A 62 -9.90 -9.60 -20.31
C ALA A 62 -10.65 -8.37 -20.85
N ASN A 63 -10.01 -7.20 -20.87
CA ASN A 63 -10.58 -5.98 -21.45
C ASN A 63 -10.93 -6.09 -22.94
N LEU A 64 -10.31 -7.03 -23.68
CA LEU A 64 -10.62 -7.31 -25.08
C LEU A 64 -12.00 -7.98 -25.25
N ALA A 65 -12.44 -8.74 -24.25
CA ALA A 65 -13.77 -9.37 -24.21
C ALA A 65 -14.78 -8.52 -23.41
N PHE A 66 -14.31 -7.85 -22.35
CA PHE A 66 -15.11 -7.03 -21.45
C PHE A 66 -14.55 -5.59 -21.42
N PRO A 67 -15.00 -4.70 -22.31
CA PRO A 67 -14.40 -3.36 -22.47
C PRO A 67 -14.43 -2.47 -21.22
N GLY A 68 -15.19 -2.82 -20.17
CA GLY A 68 -15.18 -2.15 -18.87
C GLY A 68 -14.08 -2.61 -17.92
N ALA A 69 -13.40 -3.72 -18.19
CA ALA A 69 -12.36 -4.31 -17.34
C ALA A 69 -11.00 -3.60 -17.50
N ASN A 70 -10.99 -2.26 -17.41
CA ASN A 70 -9.78 -1.42 -17.56
C ASN A 70 -9.12 -1.06 -16.22
N HIS A 71 -9.63 -1.59 -15.11
CA HIS A 71 -9.08 -1.29 -13.80
C HIS A 71 -7.67 -1.85 -13.66
N SER A 72 -6.79 -1.06 -13.04
CA SER A 72 -5.41 -1.41 -12.75
C SER A 72 -5.27 -2.02 -11.36
N ARG A 73 -4.11 -2.62 -11.09
CA ARG A 73 -3.75 -3.11 -9.76
C ARG A 73 -3.64 -1.99 -8.72
N PHE A 74 -3.47 -0.74 -9.16
CA PHE A 74 -3.31 0.39 -8.25
C PHE A 74 -4.58 0.65 -7.41
N GLU A 75 -5.75 0.75 -8.04
CA GLU A 75 -7.01 0.89 -7.31
C GLU A 75 -7.35 -0.35 -6.50
N HIS A 76 -6.96 -1.55 -6.97
CA HIS A 76 -7.11 -2.79 -6.22
C HIS A 76 -6.34 -2.75 -4.89
N VAL A 77 -5.03 -2.46 -4.90
CA VAL A 77 -4.26 -2.42 -3.63
C VAL A 77 -4.74 -1.34 -2.67
N LEU A 78 -5.28 -0.23 -3.18
CA LEU A 78 -5.93 0.79 -2.34
C LEU A 78 -7.20 0.26 -1.66
N GLY A 79 -8.04 -0.46 -2.41
CA GLY A 79 -9.23 -1.12 -1.87
C GLY A 79 -8.88 -2.17 -0.81
N VAL A 80 -7.89 -3.02 -1.09
CA VAL A 80 -7.38 -4.03 -0.15
C VAL A 80 -6.86 -3.37 1.13
N ALA A 81 -6.06 -2.30 1.03
CA ALA A 81 -5.58 -1.56 2.21
C ALA A 81 -6.72 -0.91 3.00
N TYR A 82 -7.74 -0.38 2.32
CA TYR A 82 -8.92 0.18 2.97
C TYR A 82 -9.72 -0.89 3.74
N LEU A 83 -9.94 -2.07 3.14
CA LEU A 83 -10.62 -3.18 3.80
C LEU A 83 -9.78 -3.76 4.94
N ALA A 84 -8.47 -3.94 4.73
CA ALA A 84 -7.53 -4.41 5.75
C ALA A 84 -7.53 -3.47 6.97
N LYS A 85 -7.60 -2.15 6.76
CA LYS A 85 -7.76 -1.19 7.85
C LYS A 85 -9.03 -1.45 8.65
N ARG A 86 -10.17 -1.59 7.98
CA ARG A 86 -11.46 -1.82 8.64
C ARG A 86 -11.48 -3.11 9.44
N ILE A 87 -10.92 -4.19 8.89
CA ILE A 87 -10.80 -5.45 9.61
C ILE A 87 -9.84 -5.31 10.79
N GLY A 88 -8.68 -4.67 10.61
CA GLY A 88 -7.71 -4.46 11.68
C GLY A 88 -8.27 -3.62 12.83
N ASP A 89 -9.05 -2.58 12.52
CA ASP A 89 -9.74 -1.75 13.50
C ASP A 89 -10.80 -2.58 14.28
N GLU A 90 -11.59 -3.41 13.60
CA GLU A 90 -12.60 -4.29 14.25
C GLU A 90 -11.95 -5.37 15.12
N LEU A 91 -10.86 -5.98 14.66
CA LEU A 91 -10.07 -6.96 15.41
C LEU A 91 -9.22 -6.32 16.52
N ARG A 92 -9.18 -4.98 16.59
CA ARG A 92 -8.40 -4.20 17.55
C ARG A 92 -6.93 -4.59 17.55
N LEU A 93 -6.37 -4.74 16.35
CA LEU A 93 -4.94 -5.01 16.18
C LEU A 93 -4.11 -3.90 16.84
N SER A 94 -2.95 -4.26 17.39
CA SER A 94 -2.00 -3.27 17.88
C SER A 94 -1.55 -2.34 16.74
N GLY A 95 -1.09 -1.13 17.05
CA GLY A 95 -0.62 -0.18 16.04
C GLY A 95 0.44 -0.77 15.11
N ASP A 96 1.38 -1.56 15.67
CA ASP A 96 2.44 -2.23 14.90
C ASP A 96 1.86 -3.33 13.99
N GLU A 97 0.90 -4.12 14.47
CA GLU A 97 0.25 -5.16 13.67
C GLU A 97 -0.61 -4.57 12.55
N LEU A 98 -1.33 -3.48 12.84
CA LEU A 98 -2.12 -2.76 11.85
C LEU A 98 -1.21 -2.18 10.77
N ASN A 99 -0.12 -1.50 11.15
CA ASN A 99 0.83 -0.94 10.19
C ASN A 99 1.50 -2.03 9.33
N LEU A 100 1.85 -3.17 9.93
CA LEU A 100 2.38 -4.33 9.20
C LEU A 100 1.35 -4.90 8.21
N LEU A 101 0.08 -5.04 8.63
CA LEU A 101 -1.01 -5.50 7.78
C LEU A 101 -1.25 -4.53 6.61
N LEU A 102 -1.28 -3.23 6.87
CA LEU A 102 -1.48 -2.19 5.84
C LEU A 102 -0.32 -2.13 4.85
N ALA A 103 0.92 -2.29 5.32
CA ALA A 103 2.08 -2.42 4.46
C ALA A 103 1.94 -3.64 3.54
N ALA A 104 1.60 -4.81 4.08
CA ALA A 104 1.40 -6.01 3.26
C ALA A 104 0.24 -5.83 2.27
N ALA A 105 -0.89 -5.27 2.69
CA ALA A 105 -2.03 -4.99 1.82
C ALA A 105 -1.65 -4.09 0.62
N MET A 106 -0.91 -3.02 0.85
CA MET A 106 -0.44 -2.12 -0.21
C MET A 106 0.57 -2.77 -1.16
N LEU A 107 1.36 -3.72 -0.65
CA LEU A 107 2.54 -4.23 -1.34
C LEU A 107 2.35 -5.62 -1.97
N HIS A 108 1.25 -6.33 -1.70
CA HIS A 108 1.07 -7.73 -2.13
C HIS A 108 1.24 -7.91 -3.65
N ASP A 109 0.79 -6.93 -4.43
CA ASP A 109 0.74 -6.99 -5.89
C ASP A 109 1.91 -6.31 -6.63
N ILE A 110 2.86 -5.69 -5.93
CA ILE A 110 3.93 -4.89 -6.58
C ILE A 110 4.87 -5.72 -7.44
N GLY A 111 4.88 -7.04 -7.30
CA GLY A 111 5.65 -7.99 -8.10
C GLY A 111 4.97 -8.46 -9.38
N HIS A 112 3.71 -8.06 -9.64
CA HIS A 112 3.03 -8.45 -10.87
C HIS A 112 3.70 -7.84 -12.11
N ALA A 113 3.80 -8.64 -13.17
CA ALA A 113 4.23 -8.21 -14.49
C ALA A 113 3.05 -7.66 -15.32
N PRO A 114 3.33 -7.01 -16.47
CA PRO A 114 2.30 -6.68 -17.45
C PRO A 114 1.42 -7.90 -17.79
N TYR A 115 0.15 -7.64 -18.08
CA TYR A 115 -0.87 -8.69 -18.31
C TYR A 115 -1.11 -9.65 -17.13
N SER A 116 -0.63 -9.32 -15.93
CA SER A 116 -0.97 -10.00 -14.68
C SER A 116 -0.65 -11.50 -14.75
N HIS A 117 -1.55 -12.37 -14.28
CA HIS A 117 -1.37 -13.83 -14.28
C HIS A 117 -1.13 -14.44 -15.67
N THR A 118 -1.48 -13.73 -16.75
CA THR A 118 -1.24 -14.21 -18.13
C THR A 118 0.24 -14.46 -18.41
N LEU A 119 1.12 -13.59 -17.91
CA LEU A 119 2.57 -13.73 -18.08
C LEU A 119 3.25 -14.48 -16.94
N GLU A 120 2.54 -14.77 -15.85
CA GLU A 120 3.16 -15.38 -14.66
C GLU A 120 3.77 -16.75 -14.95
N TYR A 121 3.12 -17.56 -15.79
CA TYR A 121 3.67 -18.84 -16.24
C TYR A 121 5.04 -18.66 -16.92
N LEU A 122 5.15 -17.68 -17.82
CA LEU A 122 6.41 -17.38 -18.51
C LEU A 122 7.47 -16.81 -17.56
N MET A 123 7.08 -15.96 -16.61
CA MET A 123 8.01 -15.47 -15.59
C MET A 123 8.57 -16.61 -14.74
N THR A 124 7.71 -17.53 -14.33
CA THR A 124 8.12 -18.69 -13.53
C THR A 124 9.04 -19.60 -14.33
N GLU A 125 8.70 -19.87 -15.59
CA GLU A 125 9.48 -20.76 -16.47
C GLU A 125 10.86 -20.18 -16.81
N TYR A 126 10.94 -18.88 -17.14
CA TYR A 126 12.18 -18.28 -17.65
C TYR A 126 13.01 -17.53 -16.59
N ALA A 127 12.37 -16.98 -15.56
CA ALA A 127 13.04 -16.24 -14.48
C ALA A 127 13.08 -17.02 -13.15
N GLY A 128 12.39 -18.17 -13.06
CA GLY A 128 12.40 -19.02 -11.87
C GLY A 128 11.70 -18.42 -10.66
N LYS A 129 10.85 -17.41 -10.85
CA LYS A 129 10.14 -16.71 -9.78
C LYS A 129 8.72 -16.35 -10.19
N ASN A 130 7.80 -16.53 -9.24
CA ASN A 130 6.43 -16.02 -9.36
C ASN A 130 6.31 -14.56 -8.87
N HIS A 131 5.12 -13.97 -8.98
CA HIS A 131 4.90 -12.57 -8.60
C HIS A 131 5.11 -12.34 -7.10
N VAL A 132 4.77 -13.29 -6.22
CA VAL A 132 4.95 -13.17 -4.76
C VAL A 132 6.43 -13.13 -4.38
N GLU A 133 7.26 -13.96 -5.02
CA GLU A 133 8.71 -13.97 -4.82
C GLU A 133 9.37 -12.67 -5.29
N ILE A 134 8.90 -12.14 -6.43
CA ILE A 134 9.34 -10.85 -6.96
C ILE A 134 8.90 -9.71 -6.02
N THR A 135 7.66 -9.72 -5.52
CA THR A 135 7.18 -8.80 -4.50
C THR A 135 8.14 -8.81 -3.30
N GLY A 136 8.48 -9.99 -2.78
CA GLY A 136 9.43 -10.12 -1.68
C GLY A 136 10.83 -9.58 -1.97
N ASP A 137 11.29 -9.60 -3.22
CA ASP A 137 12.55 -8.98 -3.61
C ASP A 137 12.46 -7.46 -3.73
N ILE A 138 11.36 -6.94 -4.27
CA ILE A 138 11.11 -5.49 -4.36
C ILE A 138 10.99 -4.88 -2.96
N VAL A 139 10.17 -5.47 -2.08
CA VAL A 139 9.97 -5.00 -0.69
C VAL A 139 11.30 -4.94 0.08
N ARG A 140 12.23 -5.86 -0.20
CA ARG A 140 13.56 -5.90 0.45
C ARG A 140 14.61 -5.05 -0.26
N GLY A 141 14.24 -4.30 -1.30
CA GLY A 141 15.17 -3.49 -2.11
C GLY A 141 16.17 -4.30 -2.93
N LYS A 142 15.91 -5.61 -3.14
CA LYS A 142 16.80 -6.50 -3.93
C LYS A 142 16.56 -6.41 -5.43
N LEU A 143 15.37 -5.95 -5.82
CA LEU A 143 14.98 -5.77 -7.21
C LEU A 143 14.35 -4.38 -7.39
N GLY A 144 14.88 -3.61 -8.34
CA GLY A 144 14.32 -2.32 -8.72
C GLY A 144 13.17 -2.47 -9.73
N VAL A 145 12.26 -1.50 -9.75
CA VAL A 145 11.07 -1.51 -10.63
C VAL A 145 11.23 -0.69 -11.91
N CYS A 146 12.32 0.08 -12.04
CA CYS A 146 12.65 0.90 -13.21
C CYS A 146 14.15 0.84 -13.53
N PRO A 147 14.58 1.32 -14.72
CA PRO A 147 15.99 1.39 -15.10
C PRO A 147 16.84 2.17 -14.09
N ARG A 148 18.16 1.89 -14.07
CA ARG A 148 19.08 2.47 -13.08
C ARG A 148 19.14 3.99 -13.17
N GLU A 149 19.13 4.54 -14.37
CA GLU A 149 19.17 5.98 -14.63
C GLU A 149 17.92 6.69 -14.08
N GLU A 150 16.77 6.01 -14.08
CA GLU A 150 15.53 6.53 -13.52
C GLU A 150 15.54 6.44 -11.99
N LEU A 151 16.06 5.34 -11.42
CA LEU A 151 16.27 5.20 -9.97
C LEU A 151 17.17 6.30 -9.40
N GLU A 152 18.25 6.66 -10.12
CA GLU A 152 19.15 7.75 -9.72
C GLU A 152 18.43 9.09 -9.67
N ARG A 153 17.60 9.41 -10.68
CA ARG A 153 16.78 10.63 -10.70
C ARG A 153 15.78 10.67 -9.54
N LEU A 154 15.12 9.54 -9.26
CA LEU A 154 14.17 9.46 -8.14
C LEU A 154 14.86 9.75 -6.80
N ARG A 155 16.09 9.26 -6.61
CA ARG A 155 16.92 9.56 -5.43
C ARG A 155 17.30 11.03 -5.35
N GLU A 156 17.69 11.66 -6.46
CA GLU A 156 17.98 13.10 -6.51
C GLU A 156 16.74 13.94 -6.13
N LEU A 157 15.56 13.51 -6.58
CA LEU A 157 14.27 14.11 -6.24
C LEU A 157 13.77 13.75 -4.83
N LYS A 158 14.52 12.94 -4.07
CA LYS A 158 14.17 12.45 -2.73
C LYS A 158 12.84 11.71 -2.67
N VAL A 159 12.46 11.07 -3.77
CA VAL A 159 11.29 10.18 -3.81
C VAL A 159 11.64 8.92 -3.02
N PRO A 160 10.88 8.59 -1.96
CA PRO A 160 11.18 7.42 -1.16
C PRO A 160 10.84 6.12 -1.90
N SER A 161 11.68 5.12 -1.70
CA SER A 161 11.41 3.73 -2.07
C SER A 161 10.60 3.01 -0.98
N VAL A 162 9.97 1.89 -1.32
CA VAL A 162 9.26 1.05 -0.35
C VAL A 162 10.08 0.71 0.90
N PRO A 163 11.34 0.22 0.81
CA PRO A 163 12.14 -0.06 2.00
C PRO A 163 12.34 1.15 2.92
N GLU A 164 12.55 2.35 2.34
CA GLU A 164 12.73 3.59 3.09
C GLU A 164 11.44 4.04 3.79
N VAL A 165 10.27 3.87 3.14
CA VAL A 165 8.98 4.12 3.79
C VAL A 165 8.75 3.15 4.95
N LEU A 166 9.00 1.86 4.75
CA LEU A 166 8.86 0.86 5.82
C LEU A 166 9.76 1.19 7.02
N GLU A 167 11.01 1.60 6.78
CA GLU A 167 11.94 2.00 7.83
C GLU A 167 11.44 3.23 8.61
N ARG A 168 10.88 4.26 7.94
CA ARG A 168 10.30 5.45 8.60
C ARG A 168 9.15 5.11 9.54
N HIS A 169 8.39 4.06 9.23
CA HIS A 169 7.29 3.56 10.06
C HIS A 169 7.73 2.48 11.06
N GLY A 170 9.03 2.20 11.18
CA GLY A 170 9.56 1.22 12.12
C GLY A 170 9.26 -0.24 11.74
N ILE A 171 8.97 -0.53 10.47
CA ILE A 171 8.62 -1.86 9.98
C ILE A 171 9.81 -2.52 9.30
N ASP A 172 10.14 -3.74 9.70
CA ASP A 172 11.15 -4.54 9.01
C ASP A 172 10.62 -5.04 7.66
N SER A 173 11.24 -4.61 6.56
CA SER A 173 10.95 -5.09 5.19
C SER A 173 10.98 -6.62 5.06
N LYS A 174 11.83 -7.30 5.84
CA LYS A 174 11.87 -8.76 5.87
C LYS A 174 10.62 -9.35 6.48
N GLU A 175 10.04 -8.71 7.49
CA GLU A 175 8.80 -9.16 8.12
C GLU A 175 7.61 -9.05 7.16
N VAL A 176 7.52 -7.95 6.42
CA VAL A 176 6.53 -7.75 5.34
C VAL A 176 6.70 -8.82 4.26
N ALA A 177 7.92 -9.03 3.76
CA ALA A 177 8.19 -10.04 2.75
C ALA A 177 7.82 -11.46 3.23
N LEU A 178 8.13 -11.80 4.48
CA LEU A 178 7.74 -13.08 5.07
C LEU A 178 6.22 -13.21 5.21
N LEU A 179 5.50 -12.12 5.49
CA LEU A 179 4.05 -12.11 5.59
C LEU A 179 3.40 -12.42 4.25
N LEU A 180 3.86 -11.75 3.19
CA LEU A 180 3.40 -11.95 1.81
C LEU A 180 3.74 -13.35 1.27
N LEU A 181 4.86 -13.92 1.69
CA LEU A 181 5.24 -15.29 1.34
C LEU A 181 4.51 -16.37 2.16
N GLY A 182 3.64 -15.98 3.11
CA GLY A 182 2.97 -16.92 4.01
C GLY A 182 3.90 -17.62 5.01
N ARG A 183 5.07 -17.03 5.29
CA ARG A 183 6.13 -17.57 6.17
C ARG A 183 6.35 -16.75 7.45
N ASN A 184 5.42 -15.86 7.79
CA ASN A 184 5.52 -15.01 8.98
C ASN A 184 5.14 -15.77 10.27
N ARG A 185 5.66 -15.29 11.40
CA ARG A 185 5.37 -15.81 12.75
C ARG A 185 3.92 -15.61 13.18
N LYS A 186 3.22 -14.62 12.60
CA LYS A 186 1.81 -14.30 12.83
C LYS A 186 0.99 -14.70 11.59
N PRO A 187 0.70 -16.00 11.40
CA PRO A 187 0.05 -16.48 10.17
C PRO A 187 -1.35 -15.88 9.96
N TYR A 188 -2.04 -15.53 11.05
CA TYR A 188 -3.38 -14.93 10.99
C TYR A 188 -3.38 -13.58 10.27
N LEU A 189 -2.31 -12.77 10.36
CA LEU A 189 -2.18 -11.53 9.58
C LEU A 189 -2.02 -11.81 8.10
N GLY A 190 -1.32 -12.91 7.75
CA GLY A 190 -1.16 -13.34 6.37
C GLY A 190 -2.49 -13.79 5.79
N GLN A 191 -3.28 -14.53 6.56
CA GLN A 191 -4.61 -15.02 6.16
C GLN A 191 -5.60 -13.90 5.85
N LEU A 192 -5.42 -12.70 6.40
CA LEU A 192 -6.23 -11.53 6.06
C LEU A 192 -5.93 -11.00 4.66
N ILE A 193 -4.76 -11.29 4.09
CA ILE A 193 -4.31 -10.83 2.76
C ILE A 193 -4.30 -11.98 1.73
N HIS A 194 -4.05 -13.21 2.18
CA HIS A 194 -4.02 -14.42 1.35
C HIS A 194 -4.69 -15.59 2.07
N SER A 195 -5.93 -15.90 1.72
CA SER A 195 -6.63 -17.12 2.12
C SER A 195 -7.83 -17.37 1.20
N ASP A 196 -8.67 -18.36 1.50
CA ASP A 196 -9.92 -18.55 0.76
C ASP A 196 -10.94 -17.42 1.00
N ILE A 197 -10.77 -16.67 2.10
CA ILE A 197 -11.59 -15.50 2.47
C ILE A 197 -10.65 -14.44 3.07
N ASP A 198 -10.13 -13.57 2.21
CA ASP A 198 -9.26 -12.45 2.51
C ASP A 198 -9.88 -11.11 2.06
N VAL A 199 -9.13 -10.01 2.23
CA VAL A 199 -9.53 -8.66 1.79
C VAL A 199 -9.29 -8.39 0.32
#